data_AF-A0A3M7P1M9-F1
#
_entry.id   AF-A0A3M7P1M9-F1
#
_cell.length_a   1.000
_cell.length_b   1.000
_cell.length_c   1.000
_cell.angle_alpha   90.00
_cell.angle_beta   90.00
_cell.angle_gamma   90.00
#
_symmetry.space_group_name_H-M   'P 1'
#
loop_
_entity.id
_entity.type
_entity.pdbx_description
1 polymer ?
#
loop_
_entity_poly.entity_id
_entity_poly.type
_entity_poly.pdbx_seq_one_letter_code
_entity_poly.pdbx_strand_id
1 'polypeptide(L)'
;MSTLHIQNKFCECMSWRSIHSFIIYGKSQTDVQNLCKLRGNLVNNAILCVTSLISKMTDFLKQLTNAKLRQVEKNEIKDYSDPKLVGFLTKDSIETYQSSVLDCNFENWYQKLKDVTFRSELFPIEIEHAKLFLKCYPNIKINSEKDDWKSVFTSEELEILKDLETRLDFVISAFVKKSSDYVFVKTSSRSAKDSPLADKKLKDIYTNYLNELNEEEKVTENQKVICLLRAAFECLKVHKACQVLEMFFKSERIYQDMLLAIEKIDRFRENFIVREFVPIDVDMEFRGFVFKQRLTALSQYNYLIYSKRLNEFKNQIEQECL
;
A
#
# COMPACT_ATOMS: atom_id res chain seq x y z
N MET A 1 -2.95 -6.53 25.39
CA MET A 1 -1.79 -6.70 24.48
C MET A 1 -2.12 -7.47 23.19
N SER A 2 -3.39 -7.70 22.82
CA SER A 2 -3.74 -8.58 21.68
C SER A 2 -4.46 -7.91 20.50
N THR A 3 -4.89 -6.64 20.61
CA THR A 3 -5.54 -5.91 19.49
C THR A 3 -4.55 -5.34 18.47
N LEU A 4 -3.28 -5.16 18.87
CA LEU A 4 -2.22 -4.66 17.99
C LEU A 4 -1.79 -5.68 16.92
N HIS A 5 -2.23 -6.93 16.99
CA HIS A 5 -1.67 -8.02 16.19
C HIS A 5 -2.35 -8.21 14.81
N ILE A 6 -3.64 -7.87 14.66
CA ILE A 6 -4.37 -8.03 13.39
C ILE A 6 -4.11 -6.86 12.44
N GLN A 7 -4.06 -5.61 12.95
CA GLN A 7 -3.57 -4.47 12.17
C GLN A 7 -2.11 -4.65 11.76
N ASN A 8 -1.26 -5.22 12.62
CA ASN A 8 0.13 -5.48 12.27
C ASN A 8 0.30 -6.58 11.20
N LYS A 9 -0.48 -7.67 11.21
CA LYS A 9 -0.39 -8.70 10.17
C LYS A 9 -0.88 -8.24 8.80
N PHE A 10 -1.89 -7.36 8.74
CA PHE A 10 -2.36 -6.78 7.48
C PHE A 10 -1.35 -5.77 6.92
N CYS A 11 -0.72 -4.95 7.78
CA CYS A 11 0.39 -4.10 7.40
C CYS A 11 1.63 -4.91 6.97
N GLU A 12 1.98 -6.02 7.64
CA GLU A 12 3.11 -6.90 7.29
C GLU A 12 2.96 -7.59 5.92
N CYS A 13 1.74 -7.84 5.45
CA CYS A 13 1.50 -8.41 4.11
C CYS A 13 1.67 -7.38 2.97
N MET A 14 1.57 -6.08 3.28
CA MET A 14 1.58 -4.98 2.30
C MET A 14 2.83 -4.09 2.39
N SER A 15 3.50 -4.06 3.55
CA SER A 15 4.78 -3.40 3.76
C SER A 15 5.83 -4.39 4.33
N TRP A 16 6.90 -4.58 3.56
CA TRP A 16 8.12 -5.20 4.07
C TRP A 16 8.81 -4.18 4.98
N ARG A 17 8.90 -4.51 6.28
CA ARG A 17 9.33 -3.62 7.36
C ARG A 17 10.79 -3.17 7.26
N SER A 18 11.06 -2.00 7.83
CA SER A 18 12.30 -1.72 8.57
C SER A 18 12.00 -1.02 9.89
N ILE A 19 12.59 -1.54 10.96
CA ILE A 19 12.63 -0.98 12.31
C ILE A 19 13.76 0.04 12.36
N HIS A 20 13.50 1.28 12.77
CA HIS A 20 14.51 2.20 13.33
C HIS A 20 13.90 3.05 14.46
N SER A 21 14.65 3.11 15.55
CA SER A 21 14.37 3.77 16.83
C SER A 21 14.31 5.30 16.74
N PHE A 22 13.54 5.98 17.60
CA PHE A 22 13.85 7.35 18.02
C PHE A 22 13.35 7.70 19.44
N ILE A 23 14.14 8.56 20.06
CA ILE A 23 14.19 9.00 21.46
C ILE A 23 13.20 10.15 21.71
N ILE A 24 12.63 10.20 22.91
CA ILE A 24 11.67 11.21 23.40
C ILE A 24 12.39 12.53 23.76
N TYR A 25 11.88 13.67 23.27
CA TYR A 25 12.16 15.00 23.85
C TYR A 25 10.87 15.65 24.33
N GLY A 26 10.87 16.07 25.60
CA GLY A 26 9.72 16.69 26.28
C GLY A 26 9.54 18.17 25.96
N LYS A 27 8.29 18.64 26.13
CA LYS A 27 7.94 20.04 26.29
C LYS A 27 6.88 20.24 27.38
N SER A 28 6.87 21.46 27.91
CA SER A 28 6.49 21.90 29.25
C SER A 28 4.98 22.03 29.52
N GLN A 29 4.67 21.98 30.83
CA GLN A 29 3.35 21.89 31.46
C GLN A 29 2.50 23.19 31.45
N THR A 30 2.93 24.24 30.76
CA THR A 30 2.39 25.60 30.95
C THR A 30 1.34 26.05 29.93
N ASP A 31 1.16 25.33 28.81
CA ASP A 31 0.22 25.74 27.74
C ASP A 31 -1.20 25.14 27.88
N VAL A 32 -1.44 24.33 28.92
CA VAL A 32 -2.71 23.58 29.09
C VAL A 32 -3.77 24.36 29.89
N GLN A 33 -3.41 25.42 30.61
CA GLN A 33 -4.33 26.05 31.57
C GLN A 33 -5.31 27.08 30.97
N ASN A 34 -5.09 27.57 29.74
CA ASN A 34 -5.90 28.65 29.17
C ASN A 34 -7.10 28.18 28.30
N LEU A 35 -7.29 26.87 28.10
CA LEU A 35 -8.37 26.32 27.26
C LEU A 35 -9.64 25.88 28.02
N CYS A 36 -9.69 26.01 29.35
CA CYS A 36 -10.72 25.36 30.18
C CYS A 36 -11.95 26.20 30.58
N LYS A 37 -12.22 27.38 30.00
CA LYS A 37 -13.38 28.21 30.43
C LYS A 37 -14.60 28.28 29.50
N LEU A 38 -14.66 27.49 28.42
CA LEU A 38 -15.77 27.58 27.43
C LEU A 38 -16.46 26.26 27.05
N ARG A 39 -16.41 25.20 27.87
CA ARG A 39 -16.89 23.86 27.45
C ARG A 39 -17.72 23.05 28.47
N GLY A 40 -18.59 23.70 29.25
CA GLY A 40 -19.44 22.99 30.22
C GLY A 40 -20.41 21.96 29.61
N ASN A 41 -21.00 22.25 28.44
CA ASN A 41 -22.06 21.39 27.86
C ASN A 41 -21.55 20.40 26.79
N LEU A 42 -20.44 20.70 26.12
CA LEU A 42 -19.82 19.78 25.15
C LEU A 42 -19.07 18.63 25.84
N VAL A 43 -18.55 18.86 27.04
CA VAL A 43 -17.79 17.86 27.80
C VAL A 43 -18.68 16.74 28.30
N ASN A 44 -19.92 17.02 28.71
CA ASN A 44 -20.83 15.97 29.21
C ASN A 44 -21.26 15.00 28.10
N ASN A 45 -21.52 15.50 26.88
CA ASN A 45 -21.84 14.64 25.74
C ASN A 45 -20.62 13.84 25.24
N ALA A 46 -19.41 14.43 25.30
CA ALA A 46 -18.18 13.72 24.99
C ALA A 46 -17.90 12.61 26.03
N ILE A 47 -18.11 12.87 27.31
CA ILE A 47 -17.95 11.88 28.39
C ILE A 47 -18.91 10.70 28.20
N LEU A 48 -20.19 10.96 27.88
CA LEU A 48 -21.18 9.91 27.62
C LEU A 48 -20.84 9.05 26.40
N CYS A 49 -20.27 9.66 25.35
CA CYS A 49 -19.84 8.93 24.16
C CYS A 49 -18.60 8.05 24.45
N VAL A 50 -17.63 8.59 25.20
CA VAL A 50 -16.41 7.87 25.60
C VAL A 50 -16.73 6.71 26.54
N THR A 51 -17.64 6.88 27.51
CA THR A 51 -18.04 5.79 28.40
C THR A 51 -18.78 4.66 27.67
N SER A 52 -19.63 5.00 26.69
CA SER A 52 -20.27 4.01 25.81
C SER A 52 -19.24 3.23 24.98
N LEU A 53 -18.23 3.93 24.45
CA LEU A 53 -17.16 3.31 23.68
C LEU A 53 -16.29 2.37 24.54
N ILE A 54 -15.91 2.83 25.74
CA ILE A 54 -15.15 2.03 26.71
C ILE A 54 -15.94 0.77 27.11
N SER A 55 -17.25 0.89 27.33
CA SER A 55 -18.13 -0.24 27.65
C SER A 55 -18.13 -1.29 26.53
N LYS A 56 -18.38 -0.87 25.28
CA LYS A 56 -18.34 -1.76 24.10
C LYS A 56 -16.97 -2.41 23.90
N MET A 57 -15.89 -1.66 24.13
CA MET A 57 -14.53 -2.19 24.01
C MET A 57 -14.20 -3.21 25.12
N THR A 58 -14.73 -3.00 26.32
CA THR A 58 -14.59 -3.93 27.44
C THR A 58 -15.35 -5.23 27.18
N ASP A 59 -16.55 -5.16 26.62
CA ASP A 59 -17.33 -6.35 26.23
C ASP A 59 -16.66 -7.13 25.09
N PHE A 60 -16.10 -6.45 24.09
CA PHE A 60 -15.33 -7.08 23.03
C PHE A 60 -14.08 -7.78 23.57
N LEU A 61 -13.34 -7.15 24.50
CA LEU A 61 -12.18 -7.77 25.15
C LEU A 61 -12.57 -9.00 25.98
N LYS A 62 -13.73 -8.97 26.67
CA LYS A 62 -14.27 -10.13 27.38
C LYS A 62 -14.62 -11.29 26.44
N GLN A 63 -15.17 -10.99 25.26
CA GLN A 63 -15.45 -11.99 24.23
C GLN A 63 -14.16 -12.61 23.70
N LEU A 64 -13.10 -11.82 23.50
CA LEU A 64 -11.79 -12.32 23.07
C LEU A 64 -11.12 -13.20 24.13
N THR A 65 -11.24 -12.88 25.43
CA THR A 65 -10.69 -13.73 26.50
C THR A 65 -11.43 -15.05 26.65
N ASN A 66 -12.71 -15.10 26.28
CA ASN A 66 -13.53 -16.31 26.36
C ASN A 66 -13.48 -17.18 25.09
N ALA A 67 -12.92 -16.67 24.00
CA ALA A 67 -12.68 -17.45 22.80
C ALA A 67 -11.60 -18.50 23.09
N LYS A 68 -12.02 -19.74 23.37
CA LYS A 68 -11.13 -20.90 23.40
C LYS A 68 -10.60 -21.12 21.98
N LEU A 69 -9.44 -20.53 21.68
CA LEU A 69 -8.69 -20.87 20.48
C LEU A 69 -8.42 -22.38 20.52
N ARG A 70 -8.82 -23.09 19.47
CA ARG A 70 -8.47 -24.49 19.29
C ARG A 70 -6.95 -24.58 19.42
N GLN A 71 -6.45 -25.32 20.40
CA GLN A 71 -5.03 -25.65 20.45
C GLN A 71 -4.74 -26.44 19.18
N VAL A 72 -4.06 -25.79 18.24
CA VAL A 72 -3.48 -26.48 17.08
C VAL A 72 -2.51 -27.49 17.67
N GLU A 73 -2.64 -28.76 17.28
CA GLU A 73 -1.67 -29.79 17.66
C GLU A 73 -0.27 -29.23 17.40
N LYS A 74 0.61 -29.34 18.40
CA LYS A 74 2.03 -28.95 18.32
C LYS A 74 2.80 -29.89 17.38
N ASN A 75 2.31 -30.10 16.17
CA ASN A 75 3.17 -30.51 15.10
C ASN A 75 4.06 -29.30 14.84
N GLU A 76 5.39 -29.48 14.91
CA GLU A 76 6.36 -28.44 14.57
C GLU A 76 6.14 -28.02 13.11
N ILE A 77 5.22 -27.09 12.88
CA ILE A 77 5.11 -26.39 11.61
C ILE A 77 6.32 -25.46 11.60
N LYS A 78 7.43 -25.95 11.05
CA LYS A 78 8.59 -25.13 10.74
C LYS A 78 8.14 -24.11 9.70
N ASP A 79 7.99 -22.87 10.16
CA ASP A 79 7.73 -21.75 9.28
C ASP A 79 9.01 -21.43 8.50
N TYR A 80 9.06 -21.87 7.25
CA TYR A 80 10.13 -21.53 6.31
C TYR A 80 9.84 -20.24 5.54
N SER A 81 8.72 -19.56 5.81
CA SER A 81 8.33 -18.34 5.12
C SER A 81 9.01 -17.10 5.69
N ASP A 82 9.62 -17.20 6.89
CA ASP A 82 10.50 -16.15 7.39
C ASP A 82 11.62 -15.90 6.37
N PRO A 83 11.77 -14.66 5.87
CA PRO A 83 12.83 -14.33 4.96
C PRO A 83 14.14 -14.67 5.67
N LYS A 84 14.92 -15.59 5.09
CA LYS A 84 16.27 -15.88 5.56
C LYS A 84 17.11 -14.63 5.31
N LEU A 85 17.05 -13.65 6.21
CA LEU A 85 17.99 -12.53 6.30
C LEU A 85 19.44 -13.04 6.48
N VAL A 86 19.58 -14.32 6.85
CA VAL A 86 20.81 -15.10 6.91
C VAL A 86 21.49 -15.31 5.54
N GLY A 87 20.96 -14.77 4.44
CA GLY A 87 21.48 -14.99 3.08
C GLY A 87 22.52 -13.98 2.58
N PHE A 88 22.55 -12.77 3.12
CA PHE A 88 23.53 -11.76 2.70
C PHE A 88 24.74 -11.80 3.63
N LEU A 89 25.72 -12.63 3.29
CA LEU A 89 26.93 -12.81 4.10
C LEU A 89 27.91 -11.65 3.95
N THR A 90 27.79 -10.85 2.88
CA THR A 90 28.74 -9.78 2.55
C THR A 90 28.03 -8.52 2.05
N LYS A 91 28.65 -7.35 2.29
CA LYS A 91 28.21 -6.07 1.71
C LYS A 91 28.06 -6.14 0.19
N ASP A 92 29.00 -6.80 -0.48
CA ASP A 92 28.99 -6.99 -1.93
C ASP A 92 27.75 -7.76 -2.41
N SER A 93 27.29 -8.77 -1.64
CA SER A 93 26.07 -9.50 -1.99
C SER A 93 24.81 -8.62 -1.89
N ILE A 94 24.76 -7.70 -0.90
CA ILE A 94 23.69 -6.72 -0.75
C ILE A 94 23.72 -5.74 -1.92
N GLU A 95 24.89 -5.20 -2.24
CA GLU A 95 25.08 -4.25 -3.34
C GLU A 95 24.71 -4.88 -4.70
N THR A 96 25.08 -6.14 -4.92
CA THR A 96 24.72 -6.91 -6.11
C THR A 96 23.21 -7.10 -6.19
N TYR A 97 22.57 -7.51 -5.09
CA TYR A 97 21.13 -7.69 -5.04
C TYR A 97 20.37 -6.38 -5.29
N GLN A 98 20.72 -5.31 -4.57
CA GLN A 98 20.15 -3.98 -4.76
C GLN A 98 20.30 -3.50 -6.21
N SER A 99 21.46 -3.74 -6.82
CA SER A 99 21.68 -3.42 -8.22
C SER A 99 20.78 -4.23 -9.16
N SER A 100 20.56 -5.52 -8.86
CA SER A 100 19.66 -6.37 -9.65
C SER A 100 18.18 -6.00 -9.55
N VAL A 101 17.77 -5.34 -8.46
CA VAL A 101 16.41 -4.82 -8.31
C VAL A 101 16.11 -3.76 -9.37
N LEU A 102 17.08 -2.87 -9.66
CA LEU A 102 16.94 -1.84 -10.69
C LEU A 102 16.89 -2.43 -12.11
N ASP A 103 17.44 -3.63 -12.34
CA ASP A 103 17.34 -4.32 -13.63
C ASP A 103 15.91 -4.75 -13.93
N CYS A 104 15.08 -4.92 -12.90
CA CYS A 104 13.66 -5.28 -13.01
C CYS A 104 12.73 -4.08 -13.20
N ASN A 105 13.26 -2.85 -13.30
CA ASN A 105 12.47 -1.65 -13.53
C ASN A 105 11.65 -1.72 -14.83
N PHE A 106 10.47 -1.09 -14.81
CA PHE A 106 9.48 -1.12 -15.89
C PHE A 106 10.06 -0.79 -17.27
N GLU A 107 10.87 0.25 -17.37
CA GLU A 107 11.50 0.70 -18.61
C GLU A 107 12.40 -0.35 -19.28
N ASN A 108 12.96 -1.29 -18.50
CA ASN A 108 13.87 -2.30 -19.03
C ASN A 108 13.15 -3.45 -19.75
N TRP A 109 11.89 -3.71 -19.40
CA TRP A 109 11.12 -4.83 -19.95
C TRP A 109 9.88 -4.43 -20.74
N TYR A 110 9.37 -3.19 -20.58
CA TYR A 110 8.11 -2.78 -21.21
C TYR A 110 8.12 -2.98 -22.73
N GLN A 111 9.17 -2.53 -23.42
CA GLN A 111 9.24 -2.66 -24.88
C GLN A 111 9.19 -4.12 -25.37
N LYS A 112 9.68 -5.06 -24.55
CA LYS A 112 9.69 -6.50 -24.87
C LYS A 112 8.35 -7.18 -24.62
N LEU A 113 7.55 -6.64 -23.71
CA LEU A 113 6.29 -7.22 -23.25
C LEU A 113 5.07 -6.36 -23.60
N LYS A 114 5.23 -5.29 -24.38
CA LYS A 114 4.18 -4.30 -24.67
C LYS A 114 2.92 -4.93 -25.28
N ASP A 115 3.08 -6.01 -26.04
CA ASP A 115 1.98 -6.69 -26.73
C ASP A 115 1.19 -7.64 -25.81
N VAL A 116 1.75 -7.98 -24.64
CA VAL A 116 1.18 -8.91 -23.64
C VAL A 116 1.00 -8.26 -22.26
N THR A 117 1.06 -6.93 -22.19
CA THR A 117 0.89 -6.16 -20.96
C THR A 117 0.00 -4.96 -21.19
N PHE A 118 -0.62 -4.41 -20.15
CA PHE A 118 -1.49 -3.24 -20.32
C PHE A 118 -0.73 -2.03 -20.84
N ARG A 119 -1.41 -1.25 -21.68
CA ARG A 119 -0.92 0.00 -22.27
C ARG A 119 -0.39 0.93 -21.19
N SER A 120 0.80 1.49 -21.41
CA SER A 120 1.48 2.33 -20.42
C SER A 120 2.26 3.44 -21.12
N GLU A 121 2.37 4.59 -20.47
CA GLU A 121 3.24 5.70 -20.86
C GLU A 121 4.22 5.99 -19.72
N LEU A 122 5.45 6.39 -20.07
CA LEU A 122 6.49 6.72 -19.12
C LEU A 122 6.63 8.24 -19.01
N PHE A 123 6.70 8.73 -17.78
CA PHE A 123 6.99 10.13 -17.49
C PHE A 123 8.15 10.22 -16.49
N PRO A 124 9.30 10.80 -16.87
CA PRO A 124 10.51 10.80 -16.04
C PRO A 124 10.31 11.45 -14.66
N ILE A 125 10.86 10.82 -13.63
CA ILE A 125 11.07 11.41 -12.32
C ILE A 125 12.50 11.95 -12.32
N GLU A 126 12.67 13.21 -11.94
CA GLU A 126 13.99 13.85 -11.81
C GLU A 126 14.50 13.67 -10.37
N ILE A 127 15.82 13.78 -10.18
CA ILE A 127 16.45 13.62 -8.85
C ILE A 127 15.85 14.59 -7.83
N GLU A 128 15.49 15.79 -8.27
CA GLU A 128 14.87 16.82 -7.45
C GLU A 128 13.51 16.37 -6.92
N HIS A 129 12.68 15.76 -7.78
CA HIS A 129 11.39 15.18 -7.38
C HIS A 129 11.57 14.06 -6.36
N ALA A 130 12.55 13.16 -6.58
CA ALA A 130 12.85 12.07 -5.65
C ALA A 130 13.23 12.57 -4.25
N LYS A 131 14.03 13.65 -4.16
CA LYS A 131 14.36 14.29 -2.88
C LYS A 131 13.12 14.83 -2.16
N LEU A 132 12.14 15.35 -2.89
CA LEU A 132 10.88 15.82 -2.30
C LEU A 132 10.05 14.67 -1.73
N PHE A 133 9.98 13.52 -2.41
CA PHE A 133 9.35 12.31 -1.87
C PHE A 133 10.02 11.85 -0.57
N LEU A 134 11.36 11.81 -0.54
CA LEU A 134 12.13 11.44 0.66
C LEU A 134 11.92 12.41 1.82
N LYS A 135 11.79 13.70 1.53
CA LYS A 135 11.50 14.73 2.54
C LYS A 135 10.07 14.58 3.10
N CYS A 136 9.08 14.31 2.25
CA CYS A 136 7.68 14.34 2.63
C CYS A 136 7.28 13.20 3.57
N TYR A 137 7.61 11.96 3.20
CA TYR A 137 7.06 10.76 3.86
C TYR A 137 7.35 10.71 5.38
N PRO A 138 8.60 10.92 5.87
CA PRO A 138 8.87 10.93 7.31
C PRO A 138 8.08 12.03 8.05
N ASN A 139 7.90 13.20 7.43
CA ASN A 139 7.17 14.31 8.04
C ASN A 139 5.66 14.02 8.17
N ILE A 140 5.06 13.36 7.19
CA ILE A 140 3.66 12.90 7.28
C ILE A 140 3.52 11.84 8.39
N LYS A 141 4.45 10.88 8.45
CA LYS A 141 4.40 9.79 9.44
C LYS A 141 4.51 10.30 10.88
N ILE A 142 5.34 11.33 11.11
CA ILE A 142 5.47 11.98 12.42
C ILE A 142 4.23 12.81 12.76
N ASN A 143 3.63 13.48 11.77
CA ASN A 143 2.50 14.38 11.96
C ASN A 143 1.17 13.75 11.50
N SER A 144 0.88 12.51 11.91
CA SER A 144 -0.27 11.74 11.39
C SER A 144 -1.64 12.40 11.57
N GLU A 145 -1.75 13.43 12.42
CA GLU A 145 -2.98 14.20 12.62
C GLU A 145 -3.22 15.28 11.55
N LYS A 146 -2.19 15.69 10.81
CA LYS A 146 -2.28 16.71 9.77
C LYS A 146 -2.20 16.07 8.39
N ASP A 147 -3.33 16.06 7.68
CA ASP A 147 -3.43 15.57 6.30
C ASP A 147 -2.87 16.57 5.26
N ASP A 148 -2.10 17.57 5.71
CA ASP A 148 -1.56 18.63 4.86
C ASP A 148 -0.08 18.40 4.56
N TRP A 149 0.17 17.52 3.59
CA TRP A 149 1.52 17.22 3.12
C TRP A 149 2.22 18.43 2.49
N LYS A 150 1.46 19.43 1.98
CA LYS A 150 2.02 20.62 1.34
C LYS A 150 2.75 21.52 2.33
N SER A 151 2.33 21.51 3.60
CA SER A 151 2.97 22.27 4.68
C SER A 151 4.43 21.86 4.97
N VAL A 152 4.88 20.72 4.46
CA VAL A 152 6.26 20.22 4.61
C VAL A 152 7.25 20.98 3.71
N PHE A 153 6.75 21.60 2.65
CA PHE A 153 7.57 22.15 1.58
C PHE A 153 7.71 23.68 1.68
N THR A 154 8.87 24.17 1.25
CA THR A 154 9.12 25.60 1.03
C THR A 154 8.39 26.10 -0.21
N SER A 155 8.27 27.42 -0.37
CA SER A 155 7.64 28.00 -1.57
C SER A 155 8.34 27.61 -2.87
N GLU A 156 9.67 27.48 -2.87
CA GLU A 156 10.43 27.04 -4.05
C GLU A 156 10.14 25.58 -4.41
N GLU A 157 10.15 24.69 -3.42
CA GLU A 157 9.81 23.27 -3.63
C GLU A 157 8.35 23.09 -4.08
N LEU A 158 7.43 23.94 -3.62
CA LEU A 158 6.03 23.93 -4.07
C LEU A 158 5.90 24.32 -5.55
N GLU A 159 6.73 25.22 -6.06
CA GLU A 159 6.75 25.54 -7.49
C GLU A 159 7.30 24.36 -8.32
N ILE A 160 8.34 23.66 -7.84
CA ILE A 160 8.82 22.43 -8.47
C ILE A 160 7.70 21.37 -8.53
N LEU A 161 6.96 21.19 -7.44
CA LEU A 161 5.86 20.22 -7.38
C LEU A 161 4.69 20.62 -8.27
N LYS A 162 4.41 21.91 -8.40
CA LYS A 162 3.35 22.42 -9.27
C LYS A 162 3.71 22.22 -10.75
N ASP A 163 4.97 22.44 -11.12
CA ASP A 163 5.46 22.10 -12.46
C ASP A 163 5.33 20.60 -12.72
N LEU A 164 5.81 19.76 -11.79
CA LEU A 164 5.69 18.31 -11.87
C LEU A 164 4.24 17.84 -12.02
N GLU A 165 3.34 18.37 -11.18
CA GLU A 165 1.90 18.09 -11.22
C GLU A 165 1.32 18.46 -12.59
N THR A 166 1.64 19.65 -13.11
CA THR A 166 1.14 20.13 -14.40
C THR A 166 1.59 19.23 -15.56
N ARG A 167 2.88 18.86 -15.59
CA ARG A 167 3.43 17.98 -16.64
C ARG A 167 2.86 16.56 -16.57
N LEU A 168 2.74 15.99 -15.37
CA LEU A 168 2.15 14.68 -15.17
C LEU A 168 0.66 14.68 -15.54
N ASP A 169 -0.07 15.75 -15.19
CA ASP A 169 -1.51 15.87 -15.49
C ASP A 169 -1.76 15.93 -16.99
N PHE A 170 -0.87 16.59 -17.74
CA PHE A 170 -0.90 16.56 -19.19
C PHE A 170 -0.79 15.14 -19.75
N VAL A 171 0.15 14.33 -19.23
CA VAL A 171 0.32 12.93 -19.64
C VAL A 171 -0.91 12.09 -19.29
N ILE A 172 -1.43 12.21 -18.06
CA ILE A 172 -2.63 11.49 -17.60
C ILE A 172 -3.83 11.87 -18.46
N SER A 173 -4.07 13.17 -18.68
CA SER A 173 -5.18 13.67 -19.49
C SER A 173 -5.11 13.21 -20.93
N ALA A 174 -3.90 13.18 -21.53
CA ALA A 174 -3.70 12.66 -22.87
C ALA A 174 -3.90 11.13 -22.94
N PHE A 175 -3.56 10.40 -21.88
CA PHE A 175 -3.74 8.96 -21.78
C PHE A 175 -5.22 8.57 -21.65
N VAL A 176 -5.94 9.23 -20.74
CA VAL A 176 -7.37 9.00 -20.43
C VAL A 176 -8.24 9.18 -21.66
N LYS A 177 -8.00 10.23 -22.46
CA LYS A 177 -8.72 10.48 -23.73
C LYS A 177 -8.63 9.33 -24.74
N LYS A 178 -7.66 8.42 -24.60
CA LYS A 178 -7.38 7.35 -25.57
C LYS A 178 -7.88 5.96 -25.16
N SER A 179 -8.12 5.66 -23.87
CA SER A 179 -8.57 4.30 -23.47
C SER A 179 -9.67 4.25 -22.43
N SER A 180 -9.56 5.03 -21.36
CA SER A 180 -10.29 4.79 -20.13
C SER A 180 -10.39 6.07 -19.32
N ASP A 181 -11.49 6.26 -18.59
CA ASP A 181 -11.72 7.43 -17.73
C ASP A 181 -10.69 7.56 -16.59
N TYR A 182 -9.97 6.48 -16.30
CA TYR A 182 -9.04 6.38 -15.19
C TYR A 182 -7.76 5.67 -15.57
N VAL A 183 -6.72 5.93 -14.80
CA VAL A 183 -5.40 5.30 -14.92
C VAL A 183 -4.97 4.71 -13.58
N PHE A 184 -4.03 3.78 -13.67
CA PHE A 184 -3.25 3.27 -12.55
C PHE A 184 -1.82 3.82 -12.67
N VAL A 185 -1.31 4.46 -11.63
CA VAL A 185 0.04 5.05 -11.67
C VAL A 185 0.96 4.36 -10.65
N LYS A 186 2.16 4.00 -11.09
CA LYS A 186 3.22 3.40 -10.26
C LYS A 186 4.60 4.03 -10.56
N THR A 187 5.61 3.77 -9.75
CA THR A 187 7.01 4.08 -10.12
C THR A 187 7.59 2.99 -11.03
N SER A 188 8.86 3.09 -11.42
CA SER A 188 9.53 2.08 -12.24
C SER A 188 9.48 0.68 -11.61
N SER A 189 9.57 0.56 -10.28
CA SER A 189 9.59 -0.74 -9.60
C SER A 189 8.23 -1.13 -9.01
N ARG A 190 7.65 -0.32 -8.10
CA ARG A 190 6.45 -0.69 -7.31
C ARG A 190 5.33 0.33 -7.45
N SER A 191 4.13 -0.08 -7.03
CA SER A 191 2.97 0.79 -6.90
C SER A 191 2.71 1.10 -5.43
N ALA A 192 2.04 2.22 -5.16
CA ALA A 192 1.66 2.70 -3.85
C ALA A 192 0.51 1.91 -3.19
N LYS A 193 0.54 0.56 -3.24
CA LYS A 193 -0.55 -0.31 -2.74
C LYS A 193 -0.85 -0.12 -1.25
N ASP A 194 0.11 0.40 -0.49
CA ASP A 194 0.00 0.70 0.94
C ASP A 194 -0.70 2.03 1.25
N SER A 195 -0.71 2.98 0.32
CA SER A 195 -1.33 4.30 0.53
C SER A 195 -2.85 4.26 0.77
N PRO A 196 -3.65 3.41 0.09
CA PRO A 196 -5.08 3.30 0.35
C PRO A 196 -5.45 3.02 1.81
N LEU A 197 -4.57 2.39 2.59
CA LEU A 197 -4.84 2.04 3.99
C LEU A 197 -4.99 3.27 4.89
N ALA A 198 -4.41 4.41 4.47
CA ALA A 198 -4.54 5.69 5.17
C ALA A 198 -5.71 6.54 4.62
N ASP A 199 -6.36 6.11 3.54
CA ASP A 199 -7.41 6.88 2.88
C ASP A 199 -8.78 6.57 3.47
N LYS A 200 -9.53 7.61 3.82
CA LYS A 200 -10.92 7.51 4.28
C LYS A 200 -11.82 6.86 3.22
N LYS A 201 -11.52 7.07 1.94
CA LYS A 201 -12.25 6.52 0.79
C LYS A 201 -12.29 4.99 0.81
N LEU A 202 -11.25 4.33 1.34
CA LEU A 202 -11.19 2.86 1.40
C LEU A 202 -12.40 2.29 2.15
N LYS A 203 -12.77 2.92 3.27
CA LYS A 203 -13.90 2.47 4.08
C LYS A 203 -15.22 2.57 3.33
N ASP A 204 -15.42 3.66 2.60
CA ASP A 204 -16.65 3.92 1.85
C ASP A 204 -16.79 2.91 0.70
N ILE A 205 -15.73 2.71 -0.10
CA ILE A 205 -15.73 1.72 -1.18
C ILE A 205 -15.93 0.31 -0.64
N TYR A 206 -15.24 -0.03 0.45
CA TYR A 206 -15.39 -1.35 1.10
C TYR A 206 -16.83 -1.58 1.57
N THR A 207 -17.47 -0.57 2.15
CA THR A 207 -18.87 -0.65 2.59
C THR A 207 -19.80 -0.85 1.40
N ASN A 208 -19.56 -0.17 0.28
CA ASN A 208 -20.33 -0.36 -0.95
C ASN A 208 -20.22 -1.81 -1.45
N TYR A 209 -19.01 -2.37 -1.56
CA TYR A 209 -18.84 -3.77 -1.97
C TYR A 209 -19.44 -4.78 -0.99
N LEU A 210 -19.53 -4.47 0.31
CA LEU A 210 -20.23 -5.31 1.26
C LEU A 210 -21.75 -5.28 1.04
N ASN A 211 -22.31 -4.11 0.77
CA ASN A 211 -23.75 -3.94 0.53
C ASN A 211 -24.20 -4.56 -0.80
N GLU A 212 -23.28 -4.75 -1.74
CA GLU A 212 -23.53 -5.46 -3.00
C GLU A 212 -23.61 -6.99 -2.83
N LEU A 213 -23.19 -7.53 -1.69
CA LEU A 213 -23.35 -8.96 -1.40
C LEU A 213 -24.82 -9.24 -1.09
N ASN A 214 -25.35 -10.35 -1.61
CA ASN A 214 -26.76 -10.74 -1.44
C ASN A 214 -27.14 -10.82 0.05
N GLU A 215 -28.17 -10.07 0.45
CA GLU A 215 -28.65 -10.01 1.85
C GLU A 215 -29.12 -11.38 2.37
N GLU A 216 -29.53 -12.28 1.47
CA GLU A 216 -30.04 -13.60 1.83
C GLU A 216 -28.93 -14.57 2.29
N GLU A 217 -27.68 -14.33 1.89
CA GLU A 217 -26.55 -15.17 2.28
C GLU A 217 -25.73 -14.57 3.42
N LYS A 218 -25.38 -15.41 4.41
CA LYS A 218 -24.48 -14.99 5.48
C LYS A 218 -23.10 -14.67 4.91
N VAL A 219 -22.73 -13.38 4.90
CA VAL A 219 -21.41 -12.90 4.48
C VAL A 219 -20.29 -13.60 5.25
N THR A 220 -19.49 -14.37 4.52
CA THR A 220 -18.32 -15.10 5.04
C THR A 220 -17.11 -14.18 5.22
N GLU A 221 -16.15 -14.58 6.06
CA GLU A 221 -14.89 -13.83 6.20
C GLU A 221 -14.11 -13.75 4.87
N ASN A 222 -14.15 -14.81 4.06
CA ASN A 222 -13.51 -14.81 2.74
C ASN A 222 -14.09 -13.72 1.82
N GLN A 223 -15.42 -13.57 1.79
CA GLN A 223 -16.08 -12.50 1.03
C GLN A 223 -15.69 -11.11 1.53
N LYS A 224 -15.60 -10.90 2.85
CA LYS A 224 -15.13 -9.63 3.41
C LYS A 224 -13.71 -9.28 2.96
N VAL A 225 -12.80 -10.26 2.99
CA VAL A 225 -11.41 -10.04 2.52
C VAL A 225 -11.40 -9.73 1.02
N ILE A 226 -12.19 -10.42 0.20
CA ILE A 226 -12.33 -10.12 -1.23
C ILE A 226 -12.83 -8.68 -1.45
N CYS A 227 -13.89 -8.25 -0.75
CA CYS A 227 -14.42 -6.89 -0.84
C CYS A 227 -13.37 -5.85 -0.41
N LEU A 228 -12.58 -6.14 0.63
CA LEU A 228 -11.50 -5.26 1.08
C LEU A 228 -10.38 -5.14 0.04
N LEU A 229 -9.96 -6.24 -0.57
CA LEU A 229 -8.93 -6.24 -1.62
C LEU A 229 -9.41 -5.48 -2.86
N ARG A 230 -10.68 -5.67 -3.26
CA ARG A 230 -11.31 -4.91 -4.35
C ARG A 230 -11.36 -3.42 -4.05
N ALA A 231 -11.77 -3.05 -2.84
CA ALA A 231 -11.80 -1.65 -2.40
C ALA A 231 -10.40 -1.01 -2.42
N ALA A 232 -9.39 -1.73 -1.93
CA ALA A 232 -8.01 -1.27 -1.94
C ALA A 232 -7.47 -1.07 -3.36
N PHE A 233 -7.83 -1.95 -4.30
CA PHE A 233 -7.47 -1.80 -5.71
C PHE A 233 -8.18 -0.60 -6.36
N GLU A 234 -9.47 -0.41 -6.09
CA GLU A 234 -10.26 0.73 -6.59
C GLU A 234 -9.76 2.08 -6.02
N CYS A 235 -9.15 2.10 -4.84
CA CYS A 235 -8.46 3.28 -4.32
C CYS A 235 -7.23 3.69 -5.13
N LEU A 236 -6.62 2.78 -5.92
CA LEU A 236 -5.46 3.07 -6.78
C LEU A 236 -5.86 3.69 -8.12
N LYS A 237 -7.16 3.85 -8.35
CA LYS A 237 -7.76 4.49 -9.51
C LYS A 237 -7.66 6.01 -9.40
N VAL A 238 -6.93 6.61 -10.34
CA VAL A 238 -6.70 8.06 -10.37
C VAL A 238 -7.04 8.64 -11.74
N HIS A 239 -7.37 9.93 -11.77
CA HIS A 239 -7.72 10.65 -13.01
C HIS A 239 -6.99 12.00 -13.14
N LYS A 240 -6.21 12.40 -12.13
CA LYS A 240 -5.44 13.66 -12.09
C LYS A 240 -4.11 13.45 -11.40
N ALA A 241 -3.12 14.27 -11.74
CA ALA A 241 -1.78 14.19 -11.15
C ALA A 241 -1.76 14.48 -9.64
N CYS A 242 -2.58 15.41 -9.15
CA CYS A 242 -2.64 15.74 -7.72
C CYS A 242 -2.93 14.51 -6.84
N GLN A 243 -3.79 13.60 -7.32
CA GLN A 243 -4.14 12.35 -6.62
C GLN A 243 -2.95 11.39 -6.59
N VAL A 244 -2.16 11.34 -7.67
CA VAL A 244 -0.94 10.53 -7.75
C VAL A 244 0.08 11.02 -6.74
N LEU A 245 0.36 12.32 -6.72
CA LEU A 245 1.35 12.90 -5.82
C LEU A 245 0.96 12.69 -4.36
N GLU A 246 -0.29 12.96 -4.00
CA GLU A 246 -0.81 12.71 -2.65
C GLU A 246 -0.65 11.23 -2.23
N MET A 247 -1.04 10.31 -3.10
CA MET A 247 -0.91 8.87 -2.87
C MET A 247 0.56 8.43 -2.72
N PHE A 248 1.46 9.01 -3.52
CA PHE A 248 2.88 8.64 -3.51
C PHE A 248 3.61 9.21 -2.29
N PHE A 249 3.30 10.43 -1.85
CA PHE A 249 3.87 11.01 -0.63
C PHE A 249 3.48 10.24 0.63
N LYS A 250 2.31 9.61 0.63
CA LYS A 250 1.80 8.78 1.75
C LYS A 250 2.32 7.33 1.72
N SER A 251 2.99 6.89 0.66
CA SER A 251 3.43 5.50 0.48
C SER A 251 4.86 5.25 0.99
N GLU A 252 4.98 4.29 1.90
CA GLU A 252 6.27 3.75 2.36
C GLU A 252 7.01 3.02 1.22
N ARG A 253 6.27 2.31 0.37
CA ARG A 253 6.86 1.59 -0.78
C ARG A 253 7.56 2.55 -1.73
N ILE A 254 6.91 3.66 -2.04
CA ILE A 254 7.48 4.70 -2.92
C ILE A 254 8.66 5.39 -2.23
N TYR A 255 8.56 5.71 -0.94
CA TYR A 255 9.69 6.24 -0.16
C TYR A 255 10.92 5.33 -0.23
N GLN A 256 10.75 4.02 -0.02
CA GLN A 256 11.84 3.05 -0.10
C GLN A 256 12.43 2.93 -1.52
N ASP A 257 11.60 3.03 -2.57
CA ASP A 257 12.08 3.04 -3.96
C ASP A 257 12.96 4.27 -4.25
N MET A 258 12.50 5.45 -3.84
CA MET A 258 13.26 6.69 -4.03
C MET A 258 14.57 6.70 -3.24
N LEU A 259 14.58 6.06 -2.06
CA LEU A 259 15.79 5.93 -1.24
C LEU A 259 16.85 5.09 -1.97
N LEU A 260 16.43 3.92 -2.48
CA LEU A 260 17.31 3.03 -3.25
C LEU A 260 17.80 3.69 -4.55
N ALA A 261 16.92 4.38 -5.27
CA ALA A 261 17.25 5.06 -6.51
C ALA A 261 18.28 6.20 -6.28
N ILE A 262 18.11 7.00 -5.21
CA ILE A 262 19.06 8.07 -4.86
C ILE A 262 20.41 7.50 -4.38
N GLU A 263 20.41 6.38 -3.65
CA GLU A 263 21.64 5.69 -3.24
C GLU A 263 22.48 5.26 -4.46
N LYS A 264 21.83 4.95 -5.59
CA LYS A 264 22.46 4.54 -6.87
C LYS A 264 22.30 5.62 -7.94
N ILE A 265 22.77 6.82 -7.65
CA ILE A 265 22.54 8.03 -8.47
C ILE A 265 23.00 7.89 -9.93
N ASP A 266 24.06 7.12 -10.18
CA ASP A 266 24.61 6.82 -11.51
C ASP A 266 23.65 5.99 -12.38
N ARG A 267 22.70 5.29 -11.74
CA ARG A 267 21.67 4.47 -12.38
C ARG A 267 20.28 5.09 -12.30
N PHE A 268 20.15 6.30 -11.76
CA PHE A 268 18.86 6.94 -11.55
C PHE A 268 18.12 7.17 -12.88
N ARG A 269 17.04 6.42 -13.09
CA ARG A 269 16.19 6.46 -14.29
C ARG A 269 14.72 6.20 -13.95
N GLU A 270 14.28 6.69 -12.81
CA GLU A 270 12.93 6.46 -12.32
C GLU A 270 11.88 7.16 -13.18
N ASN A 271 10.71 6.54 -13.31
CA ASN A 271 9.59 7.07 -14.07
C ASN A 271 8.29 6.91 -13.28
N PHE A 272 7.35 7.84 -13.47
CA PHE A 272 5.94 7.55 -13.31
C PHE A 272 5.50 6.70 -14.51
N ILE A 273 4.88 5.57 -14.22
CA ILE A 273 4.27 4.69 -15.21
C ILE A 273 2.78 4.94 -15.19
N VAL A 274 2.28 5.67 -16.18
CA VAL A 274 0.85 5.94 -16.37
C VAL A 274 0.26 4.79 -17.16
N ARG A 275 -0.45 3.88 -16.48
CA ARG A 275 -0.97 2.64 -17.05
C ARG A 275 -2.48 2.67 -17.14
N GLU A 276 -3.02 1.98 -18.12
CA GLU A 276 -4.46 1.75 -18.21
C GLU A 276 -4.99 1.09 -16.93
N PHE A 277 -6.07 1.66 -16.38
CA PHE A 277 -6.77 1.04 -15.27
C PHE A 277 -7.73 -0.02 -15.80
N VAL A 278 -7.33 -1.29 -15.69
CA VAL A 278 -8.18 -2.43 -15.99
C VAL A 278 -8.68 -3.01 -14.66
N PRO A 279 -9.99 -3.23 -14.48
CA PRO A 279 -10.49 -3.93 -13.31
C PRO A 279 -9.97 -5.38 -13.33
N ILE A 280 -9.06 -5.71 -12.41
CA ILE A 280 -8.51 -7.05 -12.27
C ILE A 280 -9.24 -7.74 -11.13
N ASP A 281 -9.69 -8.96 -11.40
CA ASP A 281 -10.21 -9.83 -10.37
C ASP A 281 -9.09 -10.28 -9.42
N VAL A 282 -9.16 -9.85 -8.16
CA VAL A 282 -8.14 -10.07 -7.13
C VAL A 282 -7.79 -11.55 -6.88
N ASP A 283 -8.71 -12.46 -7.21
CA ASP A 283 -8.52 -13.90 -7.09
C ASP A 283 -7.88 -14.57 -8.31
N MET A 284 -7.83 -13.87 -9.44
CA MET A 284 -7.21 -14.31 -10.70
C MET A 284 -5.91 -13.54 -11.00
N GLU A 285 -5.30 -12.95 -9.97
CA GLU A 285 -3.93 -12.44 -10.02
C GLU A 285 -2.97 -13.56 -9.59
N PHE A 286 -1.93 -13.82 -10.40
CA PHE A 286 -0.96 -14.88 -10.16
C PHE A 286 0.46 -14.35 -10.01
N ARG A 287 1.30 -15.12 -9.33
CA ARG A 287 2.74 -14.91 -9.24
C ARG A 287 3.47 -16.11 -9.85
N GLY A 288 4.15 -15.87 -10.97
CA GLY A 288 4.99 -16.86 -11.63
C GLY A 288 6.44 -16.82 -11.11
N PHE A 289 7.07 -17.98 -11.02
CA PHE A 289 8.47 -18.15 -10.63
C PHE A 289 9.24 -18.78 -11.78
N VAL A 290 10.18 -18.04 -12.34
CA VAL A 290 11.00 -18.49 -13.47
C VAL A 290 12.38 -18.90 -12.98
N PHE A 291 12.82 -20.09 -13.36
CA PHE A 291 14.17 -20.59 -13.10
C PHE A 291 14.73 -21.25 -14.35
N LYS A 292 15.99 -20.96 -14.69
CA LYS A 292 16.65 -21.42 -15.92
C LYS A 292 15.77 -21.22 -17.17
N GLN A 293 15.21 -20.01 -17.30
CA GLN A 293 14.35 -19.60 -18.43
C GLN A 293 13.06 -20.43 -18.60
N ARG A 294 12.62 -21.14 -17.55
CA ARG A 294 11.37 -21.90 -17.54
C ARG A 294 10.46 -21.43 -16.40
N LEU A 295 9.17 -21.22 -16.68
CA LEU A 295 8.18 -21.04 -15.63
C LEU A 295 8.08 -22.35 -14.82
N THR A 296 8.52 -22.28 -13.56
CA THR A 296 8.75 -23.45 -12.71
C THR A 296 7.63 -23.62 -11.69
N ALA A 297 7.05 -22.52 -11.23
CA ALA A 297 5.91 -22.53 -10.34
C ALA A 297 5.01 -21.33 -10.61
N LEU A 298 3.73 -21.50 -10.26
CA LEU A 298 2.70 -20.47 -10.31
C LEU A 298 1.90 -20.53 -9.00
N SER A 299 1.70 -19.38 -8.35
CA SER A 299 0.85 -19.29 -7.15
C SER A 299 -0.23 -18.24 -7.33
N GLN A 300 -1.34 -18.38 -6.61
CA GLN A 300 -2.25 -17.25 -6.42
C GLN A 300 -1.50 -16.12 -5.73
N TYR A 301 -1.70 -14.89 -6.20
CA TYR A 301 -0.99 -13.72 -5.66
C TYR A 301 -1.46 -13.39 -4.24
N ASN A 302 -2.78 -13.37 -4.02
CA ASN A 302 -3.39 -13.08 -2.73
C ASN A 302 -3.72 -14.37 -1.99
N TYR A 303 -2.81 -14.85 -1.14
CA TYR A 303 -2.99 -16.09 -0.37
C TYR A 303 -4.01 -15.99 0.77
N LEU A 304 -4.51 -14.77 1.07
CA LEU A 304 -5.48 -14.53 2.14
C LEU A 304 -6.91 -14.92 1.78
N ILE A 305 -7.16 -15.25 0.51
CA ILE A 305 -8.49 -15.60 0.01
C ILE A 305 -8.49 -17.01 -0.54
N TYR A 306 -9.60 -17.70 -0.35
CA TYR A 306 -9.95 -18.90 -1.09
C TYR A 306 -10.82 -18.50 -2.29
N SER A 307 -10.42 -18.90 -3.49
CA SER A 307 -11.26 -18.74 -4.69
C SER A 307 -11.76 -20.07 -5.18
N LYS A 308 -13.09 -20.24 -5.09
CA LYS A 308 -13.76 -21.41 -5.66
C LYS A 308 -13.55 -21.48 -7.17
N ARG A 309 -13.65 -20.32 -7.85
CA ARG A 309 -13.40 -20.16 -9.28
C ARG A 309 -12.00 -20.66 -9.66
N LEU A 310 -10.98 -20.21 -8.93
CA LEU A 310 -9.59 -20.65 -9.15
C LEU A 310 -9.47 -22.18 -9.04
N ASN A 311 -10.09 -22.79 -8.02
CA ASN A 311 -10.06 -24.24 -7.82
C ASN A 311 -10.75 -25.00 -8.96
N GLU A 312 -11.86 -24.48 -9.47
CA GLU A 312 -12.59 -25.03 -10.61
C GLU A 312 -11.77 -24.98 -11.90
N PHE A 313 -11.02 -23.89 -12.14
CA PHE A 313 -10.20 -23.69 -13.36
C PHE A 313 -8.74 -24.11 -13.23
N LYS A 314 -8.33 -24.74 -12.13
CA LYS A 314 -6.92 -25.04 -11.83
C LYS A 314 -6.20 -25.74 -12.99
N ASN A 315 -6.77 -26.81 -13.54
CA ASN A 315 -6.14 -27.60 -14.59
C ASN A 315 -6.00 -26.81 -15.90
N GLN A 316 -6.97 -25.96 -16.22
CA GLN A 316 -6.92 -25.12 -17.41
C GLN A 316 -5.81 -24.06 -17.28
N ILE A 317 -5.75 -23.36 -16.13
CA ILE A 317 -4.71 -22.38 -15.85
C ILE A 317 -3.32 -23.02 -15.93
N GLU A 318 -3.17 -24.24 -15.40
CA GLU A 318 -1.92 -24.99 -15.46
C GLU A 318 -1.50 -25.26 -16.91
N GLN A 319 -2.43 -25.70 -17.77
CA GLN A 319 -2.17 -25.97 -19.18
C GLN A 319 -1.87 -24.71 -20.00
N GLU A 320 -2.51 -23.59 -19.69
CA GLU A 320 -2.31 -22.34 -20.42
C GLU A 320 -1.01 -21.63 -20.01
N CYS A 321 -0.52 -21.85 -18.79
CA CYS A 321 0.64 -21.14 -18.24
C CYS A 321 1.95 -21.95 -18.22
N LEU A 322 1.93 -23.26 -17.93
CA LEU A 322 3.14 -24.09 -17.67
C LEU A 322 3.55 -24.99 -18.84
#